data_AF-S3C1G4-F1
#
_entry.id   AF-S3C1G4-F1
#
_cell.length_a   1.000
_cell.length_b   1.000
_cell.length_c   1.000
_cell.angle_alpha   90.00
_cell.angle_beta   90.00
_cell.angle_gamma   90.00
#
_symmetry.space_group_name_H-M   'P 1'
#
loop_
_entity.id
_entity.type
_entity.pdbx_description
1 polymer ?
#
loop_
_entity_poly.entity_id
_entity_poly.type
_entity_poly.pdbx_seq_one_letter_code
_entity_poly.pdbx_strand_id
1 'polypeptide(L)'
;MTPVPAAVELRRFRDIAPVWDTLISVYAEVRADRLHDPHYSVERYGERLARHAAEPGWEAVVGYDGDEAVGYAYGNSIEHGDRYWRRITTPLPETLTRTPTLVLKEIMVRVPWRKTGASRSIHDTLLTGGPRNR
;
A
#
# COMPACT_ATOMS: atom_id res chain seq x y z
N MET A 1 6.24 32.43 5.27
CA MET A 1 7.24 31.36 5.35
C MET A 1 6.55 30.08 4.94
N THR A 2 6.72 29.64 3.69
CA THR A 2 6.14 28.36 3.21
C THR A 2 6.92 27.25 3.91
N PRO A 3 6.29 26.32 4.63
CA PRO A 3 7.05 25.23 5.23
C PRO A 3 7.68 24.44 4.09
N VAL A 4 9.00 24.27 4.14
CA VAL A 4 9.67 23.22 3.37
C VAL A 4 9.00 21.92 3.81
N PRO A 5 8.43 21.11 2.90
CA PRO A 5 7.82 19.85 3.31
C PRO A 5 8.89 19.04 4.05
N ALA A 6 8.62 18.68 5.29
CA ALA A 6 9.45 17.74 6.02
C ALA A 6 9.61 16.50 5.14
N ALA A 7 10.86 16.12 4.87
CA ALA A 7 11.14 14.94 4.06
C ALA A 7 10.62 13.73 4.85
N VAL A 8 9.52 13.14 4.37
CA VAL A 8 8.93 11.95 4.99
C VAL A 8 9.94 10.81 4.88
N GLU A 9 10.28 10.20 6.02
CA GLU A 9 11.14 9.01 6.07
C GLU A 9 10.34 7.80 5.58
N LEU A 10 10.86 7.06 4.61
CA LEU A 10 10.17 5.93 4.00
C LEU A 10 10.76 4.62 4.50
N ARG A 11 9.94 3.79 5.14
CA ARG A 11 10.34 2.49 5.67
C ARG A 11 9.59 1.38 4.96
N ARG A 12 10.31 0.35 4.50
CA ARG A 12 9.76 -0.82 3.81
C ARG A 12 9.64 -2.01 4.75
N PHE A 13 8.54 -2.75 4.63
CA PHE A 13 8.22 -3.91 5.43
C PHE A 13 7.80 -5.07 4.53
N ARG A 14 8.30 -6.28 4.84
CA ARG A 14 7.93 -7.53 4.17
C ARG A 14 7.19 -8.50 5.10
N ASP A 15 7.03 -8.10 6.35
CA ASP A 15 6.20 -8.75 7.36
C ASP A 15 5.16 -7.74 7.83
N ILE A 16 3.93 -8.20 8.00
CA ILE A 16 2.83 -7.37 8.46
C ILE A 16 2.87 -7.12 9.96
N ALA A 17 3.40 -8.07 10.75
CA ALA A 17 3.41 -7.99 12.21
C ALA A 17 3.91 -6.63 12.75
N PRO A 18 5.04 -6.06 12.29
CA PRO A 18 5.53 -4.77 12.80
C PRO A 18 4.70 -3.54 12.40
N VAL A 19 3.79 -3.67 11.43
CA VAL A 19 3.05 -2.52 10.86
C VAL A 19 1.54 -2.66 10.93
N TRP A 20 1.03 -3.76 11.49
CA TRP A 20 -0.41 -4.03 11.61
C TRP A 20 -1.15 -2.85 12.24
N ASP A 21 -0.76 -2.46 13.46
CA ASP A 21 -1.42 -1.39 14.20
C ASP A 21 -1.31 -0.03 13.48
N THR A 22 -0.17 0.24 12.85
CA THR A 22 0.04 1.46 12.06
C THR A 22 -0.93 1.54 10.87
N LEU A 23 -1.05 0.45 10.10
CA LEU A 23 -1.95 0.39 8.94
C LEU A 23 -3.42 0.50 9.34
N ILE A 24 -3.82 -0.17 10.43
CA ILE A 24 -5.17 -0.08 11.00
C ILE A 24 -5.47 1.35 11.46
N SER A 25 -4.55 1.97 12.21
CA SER A 25 -4.70 3.34 12.72
C SER A 25 -4.86 4.36 11.59
N VAL A 26 -3.96 4.34 10.61
CA VAL A 26 -4.02 5.25 9.45
C VAL A 26 -5.30 5.03 8.66
N TYR A 27 -5.72 3.78 8.46
CA TYR A 27 -6.98 3.46 7.77
C TYR A 27 -8.19 4.05 8.50
N ALA A 28 -8.30 3.79 9.82
CA ALA A 28 -9.42 4.24 10.63
C ALA A 28 -9.56 5.77 10.63
N GLU A 29 -8.44 6.48 10.70
CA GLU A 29 -8.42 7.95 10.62
C GLU A 29 -8.84 8.44 9.23
N VAL A 30 -8.22 7.92 8.16
CA VAL A 30 -8.48 8.36 6.79
C VAL A 30 -9.91 8.05 6.35
N ARG A 31 -10.52 7.00 6.90
CA ARG A 31 -11.88 6.55 6.59
C ARG A 31 -12.90 6.85 7.70
N ALA A 32 -12.58 7.73 8.65
CA ALA A 32 -13.43 8.01 9.81
C ALA A 32 -14.89 8.33 9.43
N ASP A 33 -15.09 9.06 8.32
CA ASP A 33 -16.41 9.43 7.79
C ASP A 33 -17.18 8.26 7.17
N ARG A 34 -16.52 7.13 6.89
CA ARG A 34 -17.08 5.94 6.22
C ARG A 34 -17.14 4.70 7.09
N LEU A 35 -16.57 4.68 8.29
CA LEU A 35 -16.50 3.49 9.13
C LEU A 35 -17.89 2.91 9.52
N HIS A 36 -18.95 3.71 9.40
CA HIS A 36 -20.33 3.29 9.61
C HIS A 36 -20.87 2.37 8.49
N ASP A 37 -20.28 2.42 7.30
CA ASP A 37 -20.60 1.51 6.20
C ASP A 37 -19.84 0.18 6.43
N PRO A 38 -20.55 -0.96 6.51
CA PRO A 38 -19.94 -2.26 6.75
C PRO A 38 -18.77 -2.59 5.82
N HIS A 39 -18.76 -2.09 4.59
CA HIS A 39 -17.67 -2.31 3.65
C HIS A 39 -16.35 -1.66 4.09
N TYR A 40 -16.43 -0.53 4.78
CA TYR A 40 -15.29 0.26 5.21
C TYR A 40 -14.94 0.07 6.68
N SER A 41 -15.65 -0.78 7.42
CA SER A 41 -15.36 -1.00 8.83
C SER A 41 -13.91 -1.47 9.05
N VAL A 42 -13.34 -1.13 10.21
CA VAL A 42 -11.98 -1.53 10.58
C VAL A 42 -11.84 -3.06 10.59
N GLU A 43 -12.87 -3.77 11.02
CA GLU A 43 -12.93 -5.24 10.98
C GLU A 43 -12.77 -5.78 9.56
N ARG A 44 -13.60 -5.31 8.61
CA ARG A 44 -13.52 -5.75 7.20
C ARG A 44 -12.19 -5.38 6.55
N TYR A 45 -11.65 -4.23 6.90
CA TYR A 45 -10.32 -3.85 6.45
C TYR A 45 -9.25 -4.78 7.02
N GLY A 46 -9.28 -5.08 8.31
CA GLY A 46 -8.35 -6.01 8.97
C GLY A 46 -8.41 -7.41 8.37
N GLU A 47 -9.60 -7.97 8.13
CA GLU A 47 -9.78 -9.25 7.43
C GLU A 47 -9.13 -9.25 6.04
N ARG A 48 -9.35 -8.18 5.27
CA ARG A 48 -8.79 -8.01 3.93
C ARG A 48 -7.27 -7.91 3.98
N LEU A 49 -6.75 -7.12 4.92
CA LEU A 49 -5.33 -6.91 5.13
C LEU A 49 -4.64 -8.22 5.52
N ALA A 50 -5.18 -8.98 6.48
CA ALA A 50 -4.66 -10.28 6.89
C ALA A 50 -4.63 -11.27 5.72
N ARG A 51 -5.71 -11.32 4.92
CA ARG A 51 -5.76 -12.19 3.73
C ARG A 51 -4.68 -11.82 2.71
N HIS A 52 -4.46 -10.54 2.43
CA HIS A 52 -3.43 -10.09 1.50
C HIS A 52 -2.02 -10.32 2.03
N ALA A 53 -1.80 -10.16 3.34
CA ALA A 53 -0.51 -10.41 3.97
C ALA A 53 -0.12 -11.90 3.99
N ALA A 54 -1.11 -12.80 3.98
CA ALA A 54 -0.89 -14.23 3.83
C ALA A 54 -0.59 -14.66 2.38
N GLU A 55 -0.80 -13.80 1.38
CA GLU A 55 -0.43 -14.07 -0.02
C GLU A 55 1.08 -13.84 -0.22
N PRO A 56 1.77 -14.66 -1.04
CA PRO A 56 3.19 -14.46 -1.34
C PRO A 56 3.50 -13.06 -1.88
N GLY A 57 4.73 -12.61 -1.66
CA GLY A 57 5.23 -11.35 -2.19
C GLY A 57 4.57 -10.11 -1.59
N TRP A 58 3.91 -10.22 -0.43
CA TRP A 58 3.36 -9.08 0.29
C TRP A 58 4.48 -8.13 0.73
N GLU A 59 4.25 -6.84 0.55
CA GLU A 59 5.11 -5.80 1.08
C GLU A 59 4.36 -4.48 1.26
N ALA A 60 4.87 -3.67 2.19
CA ALA A 60 4.35 -2.35 2.50
C ALA A 60 5.47 -1.31 2.56
N VAL A 61 5.12 -0.06 2.27
CA VAL A 61 5.94 1.12 2.57
C VAL A 61 5.10 2.05 3.44
N VAL A 62 5.68 2.47 4.56
CA VAL A 62 5.08 3.46 5.47
C VAL A 62 5.95 4.71 5.44
N GLY A 63 5.33 5.88 5.29
CA GLY A 63 5.98 7.16 5.44
C GLY A 63 5.85 7.69 6.87
N TYR A 64 6.93 8.22 7.42
CA TYR A 64 6.98 8.81 8.76
C TYR A 64 7.45 10.26 8.73
N ASP A 65 6.82 11.09 9.56
CA ASP A 65 7.28 12.43 9.91
C ASP A 65 7.65 12.40 11.40
N GLY A 66 8.95 12.21 11.68
CA GLY A 66 9.40 11.80 13.00
C GLY A 66 8.87 10.40 13.38
N ASP A 67 8.12 10.32 14.48
CA ASP A 67 7.48 9.08 14.94
C ASP A 67 6.06 8.90 14.40
N GLU A 68 5.52 9.90 13.69
CA GLU A 68 4.15 9.87 13.21
C GLU A 68 4.04 9.25 11.82
N ALA A 69 3.20 8.21 11.68
CA ALA A 69 2.93 7.59 10.39
C ALA A 69 2.05 8.49 9.51
N VAL A 70 2.64 9.04 8.46
CA VAL A 70 2.01 9.93 7.48
C VAL A 70 0.99 9.19 6.60
N GLY A 71 1.30 7.95 6.27
CA GLY A 71 0.55 7.16 5.31
C GLY A 71 1.28 5.87 4.95
N TYR A 72 0.63 5.03 4.17
CA TYR A 72 1.21 3.78 3.69
C TYR A 72 0.71 3.41 2.30
N ALA A 73 1.43 2.51 1.67
CA ALA A 73 0.94 1.71 0.55
C ALA A 73 1.36 0.26 0.75
N TYR A 74 0.55 -0.69 0.32
CA TYR A 74 0.93 -2.10 0.31
C TYR A 74 0.43 -2.82 -0.93
N GLY A 75 1.09 -3.92 -1.27
CA GLY A 75 0.78 -4.74 -2.42
C GLY A 75 1.33 -6.14 -2.32
N ASN A 76 1.07 -6.93 -3.36
CA ASN A 76 1.65 -8.26 -3.54
C ASN A 76 2.32 -8.34 -4.91
N SER A 77 3.49 -8.96 -4.97
CA SER A 77 4.11 -9.32 -6.24
C SER A 77 3.37 -10.52 -6.84
N ILE A 78 3.05 -10.43 -8.13
CA ILE A 78 2.40 -11.48 -8.90
C ILE A 78 3.28 -11.88 -10.09
N GLU A 79 3.23 -13.17 -10.40
CA GLU A 79 3.95 -13.80 -11.51
C GLU A 79 3.01 -14.15 -12.66
N HIS A 80 3.59 -14.60 -13.77
CA HIS A 80 2.81 -15.12 -14.88
C HIS A 80 1.89 -16.27 -14.45
N GLY A 81 0.63 -16.25 -14.91
CA GLY A 81 -0.36 -17.28 -14.60
C GLY A 81 -1.03 -17.15 -13.22
N ASP A 82 -0.68 -16.14 -12.43
CA ASP A 82 -1.35 -15.84 -11.16
C ASP A 82 -2.87 -15.66 -11.37
N ARG A 83 -3.66 -16.09 -10.37
CA ARG A 83 -5.12 -15.95 -10.37
C ARG A 83 -5.60 -14.51 -10.56
N TYR A 84 -4.78 -13.53 -10.19
CA TYR A 84 -5.05 -12.11 -10.38
C TYR A 84 -5.25 -11.78 -11.85
N TRP A 85 -4.40 -12.28 -12.75
CA TRP A 85 -4.51 -12.05 -14.19
C TRP A 85 -5.83 -12.58 -14.76
N ARG A 86 -6.33 -13.70 -14.23
CA ARG A 86 -7.62 -14.31 -14.66
C ARG A 86 -8.84 -13.47 -14.28
N ARG A 87 -8.70 -12.51 -13.36
CA ARG A 87 -9.78 -11.59 -12.95
C ARG A 87 -9.84 -10.33 -13.82
N ILE A 88 -8.85 -10.11 -14.69
CA ILE A 88 -8.87 -9.00 -15.64
C ILE A 88 -9.76 -9.43 -16.82
N THR A 89 -10.86 -8.70 -17.01
CA THR A 89 -11.85 -8.98 -18.04
C THR A 89 -11.38 -8.67 -19.45
N THR A 90 -10.41 -7.76 -19.58
CA THR A 90 -9.74 -7.45 -20.84
C THR A 90 -8.46 -8.28 -20.97
N PRO A 91 -8.30 -9.09 -22.04
CA PRO A 91 -7.06 -9.81 -22.28
C PRO A 91 -5.88 -8.84 -22.37
N LEU A 92 -4.87 -9.04 -21.52
CA LEU A 92 -3.63 -8.28 -21.59
C LEU A 92 -2.64 -9.00 -22.52
N PRO A 93 -1.79 -8.24 -23.24
CA PRO A 93 -0.64 -8.81 -23.94
C PRO A 93 0.17 -9.73 -23.02
N GLU A 94 0.60 -10.89 -23.53
CA GLU A 94 1.43 -11.84 -22.77
C GLU A 94 2.74 -11.21 -22.25
N THR A 95 3.24 -10.20 -22.94
CA THR A 95 4.44 -9.46 -22.53
C THR A 95 4.26 -8.78 -21.17
N LEU A 96 3.06 -8.31 -20.85
CA LEU A 96 2.74 -7.70 -19.56
C LEU A 96 2.59 -8.76 -18.48
N THR A 97 1.87 -9.85 -18.76
CA THR A 97 1.63 -10.90 -17.76
C THR A 97 2.88 -11.73 -17.46
N ARG A 98 3.87 -11.75 -18.36
CA ARG A 98 5.19 -12.39 -18.18
C ARG A 98 6.20 -11.53 -17.41
N THR A 99 5.90 -10.26 -17.17
CA THR A 99 6.77 -9.39 -16.38
C THR A 99 6.35 -9.45 -14.91
N PRO A 100 7.26 -9.77 -13.96
CA PRO A 100 6.96 -9.70 -12.54
C PRO A 100 6.35 -8.33 -12.19
N THR A 101 5.15 -8.34 -11.63
CA THR A 101 4.34 -7.13 -11.44
C THR A 101 3.93 -6.99 -9.99
N LEU A 102 3.99 -5.78 -9.45
CA LEU A 102 3.40 -5.49 -8.15
C LEU A 102 1.94 -5.05 -8.33
N VAL A 103 1.02 -5.73 -7.65
CA VAL A 103 -0.36 -5.27 -7.50
C VAL A 103 -0.46 -4.37 -6.27
N LEU A 104 -0.63 -3.06 -6.50
CA LEU A 104 -1.00 -2.13 -5.44
C LEU A 104 -2.42 -2.44 -4.94
N LYS A 105 -2.55 -2.79 -3.67
CA LYS A 105 -3.84 -3.13 -3.05
C LYS A 105 -4.49 -1.94 -2.35
N GLU A 106 -3.68 -1.11 -1.70
CA GLU A 106 -4.16 0.02 -0.92
C GLU A 106 -3.08 1.10 -0.85
N ILE A 107 -3.51 2.37 -0.83
CA ILE A 107 -2.66 3.52 -0.53
C ILE A 107 -3.48 4.57 0.22
N MET A 108 -2.95 5.04 1.34
CA MET A 108 -3.62 6.03 2.18
C MET A 108 -2.62 7.06 2.72
N VAL A 109 -3.05 8.31 2.79
CA VAL A 109 -2.30 9.41 3.40
C VAL A 109 -3.24 10.24 4.27
N ARG A 110 -2.81 10.48 5.51
CA ARG A 110 -3.50 11.32 6.50
C ARG A 110 -3.66 12.75 5.97
N VAL A 111 -4.73 13.41 6.39
CA VAL A 111 -5.11 14.74 5.85
C VAL A 111 -4.00 15.78 5.94
N PRO A 112 -3.23 15.90 7.04
CA PRO A 112 -2.20 16.95 7.18
C PRO A 112 -1.08 16.88 6.14
N TRP A 113 -0.77 15.69 5.60
CA TRP A 113 0.30 15.48 4.60
C TRP A 113 -0.24 15.28 3.18
N ARG A 114 -1.51 15.59 2.93
CA ARG A 114 -2.01 15.61 1.55
C ARG A 114 -1.42 16.81 0.81
N LYS A 115 -1.23 16.65 -0.51
CA LYS A 115 -0.65 17.67 -1.40
C LYS A 115 0.81 18.04 -1.12
N THR A 116 1.52 17.25 -0.30
CA THR A 116 2.97 17.43 -0.03
C THR A 116 3.88 16.57 -0.92
N GLY A 117 3.30 15.61 -1.66
CA GLY A 117 4.04 14.59 -2.40
C GLY A 117 4.28 13.29 -1.64
N ALA A 118 3.79 13.17 -0.39
CA ALA A 118 3.94 11.95 0.43
C ALA A 118 3.39 10.69 -0.27
N SER A 119 2.18 10.76 -0.85
CA SER A 119 1.58 9.60 -1.56
C SER A 119 2.44 9.12 -2.73
N ARG A 120 2.98 10.06 -3.52
CA ARG A 120 3.88 9.76 -4.64
C ARG A 120 5.16 9.10 -4.14
N SER A 121 5.77 9.65 -3.09
CA SER A 121 7.04 9.12 -2.55
C SER A 121 6.87 7.70 -2.00
N ILE A 122 5.77 7.45 -1.27
CA ILE A 122 5.40 6.12 -0.76
C ILE A 122 5.15 5.15 -1.93
N HIS A 123 4.35 5.56 -2.92
CA HIS A 123 4.02 4.75 -4.10
C HIS A 123 5.28 4.38 -4.91
N ASP A 124 6.10 5.37 -5.25
CA ASP A 124 7.29 5.16 -6.07
C ASP A 124 8.32 4.30 -5.32
N THR A 125 8.44 4.49 -4.01
CA THR A 125 9.27 3.62 -3.17
C THR A 125 8.75 2.20 -3.15
N LEU A 126 7.42 1.98 -3.08
CA LEU A 126 6.83 0.65 -3.14
C LEU A 126 7.11 -0.03 -4.50
N LEU A 127 6.97 0.70 -5.62
CA LEU A 127 7.23 0.14 -6.94
C LEU A 127 8.71 -0.09 -7.25
N THR A 128 9.62 0.68 -6.65
CA THR A 128 11.03 0.62 -7.04
C THR A 128 11.81 -0.55 -6.43
N GLY A 129 11.32 -1.13 -5.33
CA GLY A 129 11.98 -2.23 -4.60
C GLY A 129 11.47 -3.66 -4.88
N GLY A 130 10.52 -3.84 -5.80
CA GLY A 130 10.19 -5.17 -6.34
C GLY A 130 11.36 -5.74 -7.16
N PRO A 131 11.35 -7.04 -7.54
CA PRO A 131 12.43 -7.66 -8.29
C PRO A 131 12.58 -6.98 -9.65
N ARG A 132 13.45 -5.98 -9.70
CA ARG A 132 13.94 -5.40 -10.94
C ARG A 132 14.99 -6.39 -11.44
N ASN A 133 14.68 -7.12 -12.50
CA ASN A 133 15.71 -7.81 -13.27
C ASN A 133 16.82 -6.80 -13.58
N ARG A 134 17.98 -7.00 -12.98
CA ARG A 134 19.27 -6.53 -13.47
C ARG A 134 19.91 -7.68 -14.22
#